data_AF-A0A4D6XK75-F1
#
_entry.id   AF-A0A4D6XK75-F1
#
_cell.length_a   1.000
_cell.length_b   1.000
_cell.length_c   1.000
_cell.angle_alpha   90.00
_cell.angle_beta   90.00
_cell.angle_gamma   90.00
#
_symmetry.space_group_name_H-M   'P 1'
#
loop_
_entity.id
_entity.type
_entity.pdbx_description
1 polymer ?
#
loop_
_entity_poly.entity_id
_entity_poly.type
_entity_poly.pdbx_seq_one_letter_code
_entity_poly.pdbx_strand_id
1 'polypeptide(L)'
;MPCKPSRVPPVLDQNLRPSYSRAQPLFSVSPGITLQYASTEARKLMDCARYLDQTAVMSDDKQMKAAAHHVLDMVKVLLEEIEQGMLPSRLRAEFYAPDKRDRS
;
A
#
# COMPACT_ATOMS: atom_id res chain seq x y z
N MET A 1 25.98 -16.20 41.03
CA MET A 1 24.64 -15.86 40.50
C MET A 1 24.82 -15.04 39.23
N PRO A 2 24.16 -15.41 38.12
CA PRO A 2 24.58 -15.09 36.75
C PRO A 2 24.32 -13.64 36.36
N CYS A 3 25.23 -13.10 35.54
CA CYS A 3 25.11 -11.79 34.91
C CYS A 3 23.79 -11.69 34.13
N LYS A 4 22.98 -10.67 34.43
CA LYS A 4 21.80 -10.34 33.62
C LYS A 4 22.27 -10.08 32.18
N PRO A 5 21.72 -10.76 31.15
CA PRO A 5 21.99 -10.36 29.79
C PRO A 5 21.36 -8.98 29.58
N SER A 6 22.22 -8.01 29.30
CA SER A 6 21.80 -6.67 28.86
C SER A 6 20.94 -6.87 27.62
N ARG A 7 19.63 -6.66 27.77
CA ARG A 7 18.67 -6.74 26.69
C ARG A 7 18.84 -5.46 25.88
N VAL A 8 19.90 -5.43 25.06
CA VAL A 8 20.03 -4.42 24.01
C VAL A 8 18.75 -4.57 23.18
N PRO A 9 17.88 -3.56 23.08
CA PRO A 9 16.75 -3.64 22.17
C PRO A 9 17.35 -3.89 20.77
N PRO A 10 16.75 -4.77 19.94
CA PRO A 10 17.18 -4.86 18.56
C PRO A 10 17.09 -3.44 18.00
N VAL A 11 18.22 -2.91 17.55
CA VAL A 11 18.26 -1.66 16.79
C VAL A 11 17.39 -1.95 15.58
N LEU A 12 16.13 -1.52 15.64
CA LEU A 12 15.27 -1.44 14.49
C LEU A 12 16.02 -0.52 13.53
N ASP A 13 16.61 -1.15 12.54
CA ASP A 13 17.47 -0.52 11.54
C ASP A 13 16.69 0.64 10.92
N GLN A 14 16.98 1.87 11.37
CA GLN A 14 16.33 3.09 10.88
C GLN A 14 16.61 3.32 9.38
N ASN A 15 17.44 2.47 8.76
CA ASN A 15 17.76 2.48 7.34
C ASN A 15 16.88 1.57 6.47
N LEU A 16 15.99 0.76 7.05
CA LEU A 16 14.82 0.25 6.33
C LEU A 16 13.77 1.35 6.25
N ARG A 17 14.15 2.54 5.75
CA ARG A 17 13.15 3.34 5.04
C ARG A 17 12.75 2.46 3.87
N PRO A 18 11.49 2.01 3.77
CA PRO A 18 11.05 1.41 2.53
C PRO A 18 11.34 2.49 1.49
N SER A 19 12.34 2.25 0.65
CA SER A 19 12.46 2.97 -0.59
C SER A 19 11.24 2.52 -1.36
N TYR A 20 10.10 3.17 -1.12
CA TYR A 20 8.96 3.13 -2.00
C TYR A 20 9.48 3.77 -3.28
N SER A 21 10.22 2.98 -4.07
CA SER A 21 10.52 3.30 -5.44
C SER A 21 9.16 3.65 -6.02
N ARG A 22 9.08 4.79 -6.71
CA ARG A 22 7.87 5.38 -7.30
C ARG A 22 7.03 4.40 -8.16
N ALA A 23 7.49 3.17 -8.35
CA ALA A 23 6.94 2.13 -9.21
C ALA A 23 6.17 1.00 -8.48
N GLN A 24 6.14 0.93 -7.15
CA GLN A 24 5.42 -0.14 -6.42
C GLN A 24 4.16 0.42 -5.74
N PRO A 25 2.94 0.02 -6.15
CA PRO A 25 1.73 0.43 -5.46
C PRO A 25 1.68 -0.22 -4.07
N LEU A 26 1.39 0.57 -3.04
CA LEU A 26 1.24 0.05 -1.67
C LEU A 26 -0.04 -0.76 -1.48
N PHE A 27 -1.06 -0.45 -2.27
CA PHE A 27 -2.37 -1.04 -2.17
C PHE A 27 -2.69 -1.79 -3.44
N SER A 28 -3.33 -2.95 -3.30
CA SER A 28 -3.78 -3.77 -4.42
C SER A 28 -5.05 -4.52 -4.02
N VAL A 29 -5.93 -4.75 -4.98
CA VAL A 29 -7.13 -5.58 -4.76
C VAL A 29 -6.76 -7.05 -4.88
N SER A 30 -7.07 -7.83 -3.84
CA SER A 30 -6.91 -9.29 -3.87
C SER A 30 -7.89 -9.93 -4.85
N PRO A 31 -7.48 -10.99 -5.58
CA PRO A 31 -8.42 -11.82 -6.33
C PRO A 31 -9.56 -12.32 -5.44
N GLY A 32 -10.74 -12.49 -6.01
CA GLY A 32 -11.92 -13.02 -5.31
C GLY A 32 -12.69 -12.02 -4.46
N ILE A 33 -12.23 -10.77 -4.37
CA ILE A 33 -12.96 -9.69 -3.71
C ILE A 33 -13.89 -8.98 -4.71
N THR A 34 -15.10 -8.63 -4.29
CA THR A 34 -16.02 -7.86 -5.12
C THR A 34 -15.53 -6.40 -5.27
N LEU A 35 -15.71 -5.80 -6.45
CA LEU A 35 -15.31 -4.40 -6.68
C LEU A 35 -16.03 -3.42 -5.72
N GLN A 36 -17.27 -3.76 -5.32
CA GLN A 36 -18.02 -2.98 -4.33
C GLN A 36 -17.34 -3.01 -2.95
N TYR A 37 -16.86 -4.18 -2.52
CA TYR A 37 -16.15 -4.30 -1.26
C TYR A 37 -14.79 -3.58 -1.35
N ALA A 38 -14.04 -3.80 -2.44
CA ALA A 38 -12.75 -3.15 -2.67
C ALA A 38 -12.85 -1.61 -2.66
N SER A 39 -13.86 -1.04 -3.33
CA SER A 39 -14.08 0.41 -3.34
C SER A 39 -14.50 0.94 -1.97
N THR A 40 -15.27 0.17 -1.19
CA THR A 40 -15.63 0.53 0.19
C THR A 40 -14.38 0.58 1.08
N GLU A 41 -13.51 -0.43 1.01
CA GLU A 41 -12.27 -0.44 1.78
C GLU A 41 -11.29 0.66 1.33
N ALA A 42 -11.18 0.91 0.02
CA ALA A 42 -10.36 2.00 -0.51
C ALA A 42 -10.85 3.39 -0.04
N ARG A 43 -12.16 3.60 0.07
CA ARG A 43 -12.72 4.84 0.65
C ARG A 43 -12.35 5.02 2.13
N LYS A 44 -12.33 3.94 2.92
CA LYS A 44 -11.84 4.01 4.31
C LYS A 44 -10.37 4.41 4.37
N LEU A 45 -9.52 3.87 3.49
CA LEU A 45 -8.11 4.29 3.39
C LEU A 45 -7.97 5.78 3.04
N MET A 46 -8.85 6.30 2.17
CA MET A 46 -8.89 7.72 1.83
C MET A 46 -9.23 8.58 3.05
N ASP A 47 -10.21 8.17 3.86
CA ASP A 47 -10.57 8.87 5.09
C ASP A 47 -9.43 8.84 6.11
N CYS A 48 -8.72 7.71 6.24
CA CYS A 48 -7.51 7.61 7.07
C CYS A 48 -6.41 8.58 6.61
N ALA A 49 -6.17 8.68 5.29
CA ALA A 49 -5.16 9.58 4.75
C ALA A 49 -5.51 11.06 5.02
N ARG A 50 -6.79 11.43 4.92
CA ARG A 50 -7.25 12.79 5.26
C ARG A 50 -7.09 13.08 6.76
N TYR A 51 -7.39 12.11 7.61
CA TYR A 51 -7.19 12.26 9.06
C TYR A 51 -5.71 12.47 9.40
N LEU A 52 -4.81 11.72 8.74
CA LEU A 52 -3.36 11.90 8.88
C LEU A 52 -2.92 13.31 8.43
N ASP A 53 -3.43 13.81 7.31
CA ASP A 53 -3.13 15.17 6.82
C ASP A 53 -3.59 16.24 7.82
N GLN A 54 -4.83 16.14 8.32
CA GLN A 54 -5.36 17.05 9.34
C GLN A 54 -4.50 17.03 10.61
N THR A 55 -4.13 15.83 11.08
CA THR A 55 -3.29 15.69 12.28
C THR A 55 -1.89 16.25 12.06
N ALA A 56 -1.36 16.13 10.84
CA ALA A 56 -0.04 16.66 10.48
C ALA A 56 -0.04 18.18 10.47
N VAL A 57 -1.11 18.79 9.97
CA VAL A 57 -1.30 20.24 10.04
C VAL A 57 -1.39 20.70 11.50
N MET A 58 -2.12 19.98 12.36
CA MET A 58 -2.24 20.33 13.78
C MET A 58 -0.92 20.17 14.55
N SER A 59 -0.06 19.25 14.11
CA SER A 59 1.21 18.93 14.78
C SER A 59 2.42 19.64 14.16
N ASP A 60 2.22 20.42 13.09
CA ASP A 60 3.28 20.98 12.21
C ASP A 60 4.32 19.94 11.74
N ASP A 61 3.88 18.68 11.59
CA ASP A 61 4.75 17.58 11.18
C ASP A 61 4.80 17.46 9.65
N LYS A 62 5.89 18.00 9.08
CA LYS A 62 6.14 17.98 7.63
C LYS A 62 6.31 16.56 7.07
N GLN A 63 6.87 15.63 7.83
CA GLN A 63 7.04 14.25 7.37
C GLN A 63 5.70 13.54 7.33
N MET A 64 4.89 13.70 8.38
CA MET A 64 3.56 13.12 8.41
C MET A 64 2.66 13.69 7.29
N LYS A 65 2.77 14.99 7.01
CA LYS A 65 2.05 15.62 5.90
C LYS A 65 2.45 15.04 4.54
N ALA A 66 3.75 14.88 4.29
CA ALA A 66 4.24 14.27 3.06
C ALA A 66 3.77 12.82 2.91
N ALA A 67 3.79 12.04 4.00
CA ALA A 67 3.29 10.67 4.01
C ALA A 67 1.78 10.61 3.73
N ALA A 68 0.98 11.49 4.36
CA ALA A 68 -0.47 11.57 4.17
C ALA A 68 -0.83 11.86 2.71
N HIS A 69 -0.16 12.83 2.08
CA HIS A 69 -0.36 13.12 0.66
C HIS A 69 0.02 11.94 -0.24
N HIS A 70 1.16 11.29 0.03
CA HIS A 70 1.59 10.14 -0.75
C HIS A 70 0.57 8.98 -0.67
N VAL A 71 0.08 8.67 0.54
CA VAL A 71 -0.95 7.65 0.73
C VAL A 71 -2.24 8.04 0.01
N LEU A 72 -2.67 9.30 0.12
CA LEU A 72 -3.88 9.78 -0.55
C LEU A 72 -3.80 9.62 -2.07
N ASP A 73 -2.67 9.94 -2.68
CA ASP A 73 -2.48 9.80 -4.12
C ASP A 73 -2.51 8.32 -4.57
N MET A 74 -1.92 7.41 -3.80
CA MET A 74 -2.00 5.98 -4.08
C MET A 74 -3.44 5.43 -3.97
N VAL A 75 -4.20 5.89 -2.98
CA VAL A 75 -5.60 5.46 -2.80
C VAL A 75 -6.49 6.00 -3.92
N LYS A 76 -6.24 7.21 -4.43
CA LYS A 76 -6.95 7.73 -5.61
C LYS A 76 -6.71 6.85 -6.84
N VAL A 77 -5.46 6.53 -7.12
CA VAL A 77 -5.10 5.63 -8.23
C VAL A 77 -5.78 4.27 -8.06
N LEU A 78 -5.78 3.70 -6.85
CA LEU A 78 -6.48 2.44 -6.56
C LEU A 78 -7.99 2.53 -6.84
N LEU A 79 -8.65 3.62 -6.45
CA LEU A 79 -10.07 3.81 -6.74
C LEU A 79 -10.35 3.94 -8.23
N GLU A 80 -9.52 4.68 -8.96
CA GLU A 80 -9.60 4.80 -10.43
C GLU A 80 -9.42 3.43 -11.11
N GLU A 81 -8.48 2.60 -10.65
CA GLU A 81 -8.28 1.23 -11.14
C GLU A 81 -9.52 0.34 -10.89
N ILE A 82 -10.11 0.43 -9.69
CA ILE A 82 -11.34 -0.31 -9.33
C ILE A 82 -12.52 0.12 -10.21
N GLU A 83 -12.71 1.44 -10.41
CA GLU A 83 -13.81 1.99 -11.21
C GLU A 83 -13.68 1.61 -12.70
N GLN A 84 -12.46 1.52 -13.22
CA GLN A 84 -12.19 1.05 -14.58
C GLN A 84 -12.38 -0.47 -14.75
N GLY A 85 -12.69 -1.22 -13.67
CA GLY A 85 -12.76 -2.68 -13.69
C GLY A 85 -11.41 -3.34 -14.00
N MET A 86 -10.33 -2.57 -13.90
CA MET A 86 -8.97 -3.02 -14.15
C MET A 86 -8.48 -3.63 -12.85
N LEU A 87 -8.61 -4.95 -12.70
CA LEU A 87 -7.78 -5.66 -11.72
C LEU A 87 -6.33 -5.19 -11.93
N PRO A 88 -5.59 -4.85 -10.86
CA PRO A 88 -4.28 -4.21 -10.96
C PRO A 88 -3.45 -4.95 -12.00
N SER A 89 -2.77 -4.23 -12.89
CA SER A 89 -2.22 -4.76 -14.15
C SER A 89 -1.36 -6.04 -14.01
N ARG A 90 -0.89 -6.32 -12.79
CA ARG A 90 -0.24 -7.57 -12.36
C ARG A 90 -1.12 -8.82 -12.52
N LEU A 91 -2.40 -8.74 -12.19
CA LEU A 91 -3.34 -9.87 -12.35
C LEU A 91 -3.64 -10.14 -13.83
N ARG A 92 -3.64 -9.13 -14.69
CA ARG A 92 -3.78 -9.34 -16.14
C ARG A 92 -2.63 -10.20 -16.71
N ALA A 93 -1.41 -10.03 -16.21
CA ALA A 93 -0.27 -10.82 -16.67
C ALA A 93 -0.36 -12.30 -16.26
N GLU A 94 -0.98 -12.60 -15.12
CA GLU A 94 -1.14 -13.97 -14.62
C GLU A 94 -2.29 -14.72 -15.31
N PHE A 95 -3.37 -14.03 -15.70
CA PHE A 95 -4.54 -14.65 -16.36
C PHE A 95 -4.47 -14.71 -17.90
N TYR A 96 -3.53 -14.00 -18.54
CA TYR A 96 -3.32 -14.01 -20.00
C TYR A 96 -2.00 -14.64 -20.44
N ALA A 97 -1.28 -15.38 -19.57
CA ALA A 97 -0.21 -16.24 -20.07
C ALA A 97 -0.84 -17.28 -21.01
N PRO A 98 -0.55 -17.27 -22.33
CA PRO A 98 -1.05 -18.32 -23.21
C PRO A 98 -0.43 -19.61 -22.71
N ASP A 99 -1.28 -20.56 -22.25
CA ASP A 99 -0.88 -21.92 -21.94
C ASP A 99 -0.16 -22.45 -23.19
N LYS A 100 1.17 -22.51 -23.13
CA LYS A 100 1.97 -23.15 -24.17
C LYS A 100 1.90 -24.66 -23.99
N ARG A 101 0.71 -25.23 -23.97
CA ARG A 101 0.44 -26.61 -24.34
C ARG A 101 -0.54 -26.59 -25.49
N ASP A 102 0.03 -26.64 -26.68
CA ASP A 102 -0.10 -27.80 -27.56
C ASP A 102 0.34 -27.36 -28.96
N ARG A 103 1.51 -27.84 -29.39
CA ARG A 103 1.69 -28.26 -30.78
C ARG A 103 2.94 -29.09 -30.98
N SER A 104 2.67 -30.38 -31.18
CA SER A 104 3.40 -31.42 -31.91
C SER A 104 4.80 -31.82 -31.47
#